data_AF-A0A9J6BL02-F1
#
_entry.id   AF-A0A9J6BL02-F1
#
_cell.length_a   1.000
_cell.length_b   1.000
_cell.length_c   1.000
_cell.angle_alpha   90.00
_cell.angle_beta   90.00
_cell.angle_gamma   90.00
#
_symmetry.space_group_name_H-M   'P 1'
#
loop_
_entity.id
_entity.type
_entity.pdbx_description
1 polymer ?
#
loop_
_entity_poly.entity_id
_entity_poly.type
_entity_poly.pdbx_seq_one_letter_code
_entity_poly.pdbx_strand_id
1 'polypeptide(L)'
;MKLLIEDFEQKKVNLCEKFKQMVHDGRKLSISVDEFTSIRGRRYFGLNIHDSFNNATYNTGLVRILGSCPAEDMLIIIKNHLNDFGISLDKDIVGSTQDGAAINKKFIRISNIIGQFCFNHAIHLAVCDSLYTNKQNNDEYTVEDSNDIDDEDTFEMATDFEIIETSIDNIDHHHLLKISRKIVKFIKISP
;
A
#
# COMPACT_ATOMS: atom_id res chain seq x y z
N MET A 1 11.62 -21.65 18.89
CA MET A 1 11.22 -21.35 17.50
C MET A 1 10.31 -22.41 16.91
N LYS A 2 10.55 -23.72 17.13
CA LYS A 2 9.70 -24.82 16.63
C LYS A 2 8.21 -24.66 16.96
N LEU A 3 7.88 -24.33 18.21
CA LEU A 3 6.50 -24.10 18.67
C LEU A 3 5.79 -22.93 17.96
N LEU A 4 6.51 -21.87 17.57
CA LEU A 4 5.91 -20.72 16.87
C LEU A 4 5.59 -21.06 15.41
N ILE A 5 6.46 -21.84 14.77
CA ILE A 5 6.23 -22.31 13.40
C ILE A 5 5.05 -23.28 13.38
N GLU A 6 4.99 -24.21 14.33
CA GLU A 6 3.86 -25.15 14.47
C GLU A 6 2.54 -24.42 14.73
N ASP A 7 2.52 -23.41 15.62
CA ASP A 7 1.33 -22.57 15.86
C ASP A 7 0.93 -21.77 14.62
N PHE A 8 1.90 -21.23 13.87
CA PHE A 8 1.64 -20.54 12.60
C PHE A 8 1.01 -21.47 11.56
N GLU A 9 1.59 -22.64 11.32
CA GLU A 9 1.06 -23.62 10.36
C GLU A 9 -0.35 -24.06 10.75
N GLN A 10 -0.60 -24.30 12.04
CA GLN A 10 -1.94 -24.65 12.51
C GLN A 10 -2.95 -23.52 12.27
N LYS A 11 -2.57 -22.27 12.55
CA LYS A 11 -3.43 -21.10 12.29
C LYS A 11 -3.68 -20.90 10.80
N LYS A 12 -2.67 -21.15 9.96
CA LYS A 12 -2.81 -21.09 8.50
C LYS A 12 -3.82 -22.12 8.02
N VAL A 13 -3.72 -23.37 8.46
CA VAL A 13 -4.69 -24.43 8.13
C VAL A 13 -6.10 -24.02 8.54
N ASN A 14 -6.29 -23.54 9.77
CA ASN A 14 -7.60 -23.09 10.26
C ASN A 14 -8.17 -21.94 9.43
N LEU A 15 -7.32 -21.00 8.99
CA LEU A 15 -7.72 -19.91 8.09
C LEU A 15 -8.13 -20.43 6.71
N CYS A 16 -7.37 -21.36 6.13
CA CYS A 16 -7.71 -21.98 4.84
C CYS A 16 -9.07 -22.70 4.91
N GLU A 17 -9.34 -23.45 5.98
CA GLU A 17 -10.63 -24.10 6.18
C GLU A 17 -11.77 -23.09 6.30
N LYS A 18 -11.54 -22.00 7.04
CA LYS A 18 -12.50 -20.91 7.18
C LYS A 18 -12.83 -20.26 5.85
N PHE A 19 -11.81 -19.95 5.04
CA PHE A 19 -12.01 -19.36 3.73
C PHE A 19 -12.68 -20.30 2.75
N LYS A 20 -12.34 -21.59 2.75
CA LYS A 20 -13.04 -22.60 1.94
C LYS A 20 -14.54 -22.62 2.23
N GLN A 21 -14.94 -22.56 3.51
CA GLN A 21 -16.34 -22.49 3.87
C GLN A 21 -17.00 -21.20 3.37
N MET A 22 -16.34 -20.06 3.53
CA MET A 22 -16.86 -18.77 3.04
C MET A 22 -17.09 -18.77 1.52
N VAL A 23 -16.12 -19.30 0.76
CA VAL A 23 -16.21 -19.41 -0.70
C VAL A 23 -17.31 -20.40 -1.10
N HIS A 24 -17.43 -21.53 -0.41
CA HIS A 24 -18.50 -22.50 -0.63
C HIS A 24 -19.89 -21.89 -0.39
N ASP A 25 -20.03 -21.03 0.61
CA ASP A 25 -21.26 -20.29 0.91
C ASP A 25 -21.54 -19.16 -0.11
N GLY A 26 -20.70 -19.00 -1.13
CA GLY A 26 -20.84 -17.97 -2.17
C GLY A 26 -20.46 -16.57 -1.69
N ARG A 27 -19.78 -16.44 -0.55
CA ARG A 27 -19.36 -15.13 -0.02
C ARG A 27 -18.29 -14.52 -0.91
N LYS A 28 -18.38 -13.20 -1.07
CA LYS A 28 -17.36 -12.40 -1.75
C LYS A 28 -16.55 -11.63 -0.72
N LEU A 29 -15.25 -11.55 -0.95
CA LEU A 29 -14.28 -10.95 -0.05
C LEU A 29 -13.64 -9.73 -0.72
N SER A 30 -13.02 -8.86 0.07
CA SER A 30 -12.13 -7.82 -0.46
C SER A 30 -10.75 -7.94 0.16
N ILE A 31 -9.76 -7.26 -0.42
CA ILE A 31 -8.39 -7.27 0.08
C ILE A 31 -7.87 -5.85 0.30
N SER A 32 -6.96 -5.68 1.25
CA SER A 32 -6.06 -4.53 1.28
C SER A 32 -4.65 -5.01 0.99
N VAL A 33 -3.93 -4.29 0.15
CA VAL A 33 -2.50 -4.54 -0.08
C VAL A 33 -1.74 -3.28 0.25
N ASP A 34 -0.67 -3.46 1.01
CA ASP A 34 0.23 -2.39 1.42
C ASP A 34 1.66 -2.76 1.03
N GLU A 35 2.39 -1.84 0.39
CA GLU A 35 3.80 -2.02 0.09
C GLU A 35 4.64 -1.33 1.16
N PHE A 36 5.55 -2.09 1.76
CA PHE A 36 6.46 -1.57 2.77
C PHE A 36 7.92 -1.84 2.40
N THR A 37 8.74 -0.80 2.45
CA THR A 37 10.20 -0.89 2.35
C THR A 37 10.80 -0.74 3.74
N SER A 38 11.48 -1.79 4.20
CA SER A 38 12.23 -1.76 5.46
C SER A 38 13.47 -0.86 5.38
N ILE A 39 14.01 -0.50 6.55
CA ILE A 39 15.25 0.29 6.70
C ILE A 39 16.45 -0.34 5.97
N ARG A 40 16.43 -1.67 5.74
CA ARG A 40 17.48 -2.39 5.00
C ARG A 40 17.15 -2.57 3.52
N GLY A 41 16.30 -1.72 2.95
CA GLY A 41 15.90 -1.77 1.54
C GLY A 41 15.04 -2.99 1.15
N ARG A 42 14.65 -3.86 2.10
CA ARG A 42 13.82 -5.03 1.79
C ARG A 42 12.36 -4.63 1.65
N ARG A 43 11.74 -5.02 0.55
CA ARG A 43 10.35 -4.69 0.22
C ARG A 43 9.41 -5.87 0.45
N TYR A 44 8.19 -5.56 0.88
CA TYR A 44 7.15 -6.54 1.20
C TYR A 44 5.78 -6.03 0.80
N PHE A 45 4.92 -6.95 0.35
CA PHE A 45 3.48 -6.75 0.34
C PHE A 45 2.86 -7.30 1.62
N GLY A 46 2.16 -6.47 2.38
CA GLY A 46 1.24 -6.92 3.42
C GLY A 46 -0.14 -7.15 2.82
N LEU A 47 -0.72 -8.34 3.03
CA LEU A 47 -2.04 -8.67 2.48
C LEU A 47 -3.03 -9.01 3.59
N ASN A 48 -4.15 -8.28 3.61
CA ASN A 48 -5.28 -8.58 4.48
C ASN A 48 -6.51 -8.91 3.64
N ILE A 49 -7.31 -9.85 4.13
CA ILE A 49 -8.60 -10.23 3.57
C ILE A 49 -9.70 -9.69 4.47
N HIS A 50 -10.71 -9.07 3.88
CA HIS A 50 -11.85 -8.50 4.57
C HIS A 50 -13.13 -9.23 4.20
N ASP A 51 -13.89 -9.57 5.23
CA ASP A 51 -15.22 -10.16 5.15
C ASP A 51 -16.23 -9.16 5.70
N SER A 52 -17.03 -8.56 4.81
CA SER A 52 -18.04 -7.57 5.19
C SER A 52 -19.20 -8.19 5.97
N PHE A 53 -19.52 -9.47 5.76
CA PHE A 53 -20.64 -10.13 6.42
C PHE A 53 -20.36 -10.29 7.92
N ASN A 54 -19.17 -10.73 8.28
CA ASN A 54 -18.76 -10.90 9.68
C ASN A 54 -18.04 -9.67 10.25
N ASN A 55 -17.88 -8.60 9.46
CA ASN A 55 -17.06 -7.43 9.78
C ASN A 55 -15.67 -7.83 10.31
N ALA A 56 -15.03 -8.78 9.63
CA ALA A 56 -13.78 -9.39 10.07
C ALA A 56 -12.66 -9.10 9.09
N THR A 57 -11.44 -8.95 9.62
CA THR A 57 -10.21 -8.81 8.84
C THR A 57 -9.24 -9.90 9.22
N TYR A 58 -8.63 -10.52 8.22
CA TYR A 58 -7.67 -11.61 8.38
C TYR A 58 -6.34 -11.20 7.77
N ASN A 59 -5.31 -11.11 8.60
CA ASN A 59 -3.95 -10.88 8.15
C ASN A 59 -3.37 -12.21 7.63
N THR A 60 -2.92 -12.21 6.38
CA THR A 60 -2.37 -13.41 5.71
C THR A 60 -0.85 -13.42 5.65
N GLY A 61 -0.21 -12.41 6.23
CA GLY A 61 1.24 -12.29 6.34
C GLY A 61 1.84 -11.28 5.37
N LEU A 62 3.16 -11.36 5.26
CA LEU A 62 4.00 -10.52 4.41
C LEU A 62 4.59 -11.37 3.28
N VAL A 63 4.48 -10.88 2.05
CA VAL A 63 5.12 -11.49 0.88
C VAL A 63 6.33 -10.66 0.49
N ARG A 64 7.50 -11.28 0.45
CA ARG A 64 8.73 -10.57 0.10
C ARG A 64 8.78 -10.27 -1.39
N ILE A 65 9.14 -9.03 -1.73
CA ILE A 65 9.41 -8.58 -3.09
C ILE A 65 10.92 -8.68 -3.33
N LEU A 66 11.31 -9.27 -4.46
CA LEU A 66 12.70 -9.44 -4.87
C LEU A 66 12.93 -8.68 -6.17
N GLY A 67 13.94 -7.81 -6.23
CA GLY A 67 14.19 -6.98 -7.40
C GLY A 67 13.06 -5.99 -7.66
N SER A 68 12.89 -5.58 -8.91
CA SER A 68 11.78 -4.72 -9.37
C SER A 68 10.44 -5.48 -9.34
N CYS A 69 9.33 -4.75 -9.17
CA CYS A 69 7.99 -5.33 -9.14
C CYS A 69 7.02 -4.49 -9.98
N PRO A 70 6.97 -4.71 -11.30
CA PRO A 70 5.91 -4.15 -12.13
C PRO A 70 4.54 -4.71 -11.73
N ALA A 71 3.46 -4.06 -12.20
CA ALA A 71 2.10 -4.41 -11.83
C ALA A 71 1.71 -5.85 -12.21
N GLU A 72 2.25 -6.36 -13.32
CA GLU A 72 2.08 -7.75 -13.77
C GLU A 72 2.65 -8.75 -12.75
N ASP A 73 3.84 -8.47 -12.22
CA ASP A 73 4.48 -9.31 -11.21
C ASP A 73 3.75 -9.22 -9.88
N MET A 74 3.32 -8.01 -9.49
CA MET A 74 2.45 -7.82 -8.33
C MET A 74 1.16 -8.66 -8.45
N LEU A 75 0.53 -8.70 -9.62
CA LEU A 75 -0.66 -9.51 -9.87
C LEU A 75 -0.39 -11.00 -9.65
N ILE A 76 0.71 -11.52 -10.19
CA ILE A 76 1.11 -12.92 -10.01
C ILE A 76 1.38 -13.23 -8.55
N ILE A 77 2.14 -12.37 -7.86
CA ILE A 77 2.47 -12.52 -6.43
C ILE A 77 1.19 -12.59 -5.59
N ILE A 78 0.25 -11.66 -5.79
CA ILE A 78 -1.01 -11.62 -5.03
C ILE A 78 -1.87 -12.84 -5.35
N LYS A 79 -1.97 -13.26 -6.61
CA LYS A 79 -2.72 -14.47 -6.99
C LYS A 79 -2.15 -15.71 -6.32
N ASN A 80 -0.83 -15.88 -6.33
CA ASN A 80 -0.17 -17.02 -5.70
C ASN A 80 -0.40 -17.02 -4.19
N HIS A 81 -0.24 -15.86 -3.54
CA HIS A 81 -0.48 -15.75 -2.10
C HIS A 81 -1.92 -16.06 -1.73
N LEU A 82 -2.92 -15.57 -2.48
CA LEU A 82 -4.32 -15.91 -2.22
C LEU A 82 -4.63 -17.39 -2.47
N ASN A 83 -4.00 -18.00 -3.49
CA ASN A 83 -4.14 -19.43 -3.77
C ASN A 83 -3.61 -20.30 -2.62
N ASP A 84 -2.57 -19.87 -1.90
CA ASP A 84 -2.09 -20.56 -0.69
C ASP A 84 -3.16 -20.64 0.42
N PHE A 85 -4.13 -19.72 0.39
CA PHE A 85 -5.28 -19.68 1.29
C PHE A 85 -6.56 -20.27 0.65
N GLY A 86 -6.46 -20.81 -0.56
CA GLY A 86 -7.60 -21.39 -1.29
C GLY A 86 -8.58 -20.35 -1.84
N ILE A 87 -8.14 -19.12 -2.05
CA ILE A 87 -8.95 -18.00 -2.55
C ILE A 87 -8.49 -17.64 -3.96
N SER A 88 -9.43 -17.53 -4.90
CA SER A 88 -9.17 -17.04 -6.24
C SER A 88 -9.38 -15.53 -6.32
N LEU A 89 -8.34 -14.79 -6.74
CA LEU A 89 -8.46 -13.36 -6.99
C LEU A 89 -9.59 -13.05 -8.00
N ASP A 90 -9.69 -13.84 -9.06
CA ASP A 90 -10.61 -13.57 -10.17
C ASP A 90 -12.08 -13.93 -9.85
N LYS A 91 -12.30 -14.85 -8.90
CA LYS A 91 -13.64 -15.36 -8.58
C LYS A 91 -14.16 -14.89 -7.23
N ASP A 92 -13.31 -14.82 -6.21
CA ASP A 92 -13.73 -14.68 -4.82
C ASP A 92 -13.52 -13.27 -4.27
N ILE A 93 -12.61 -12.50 -4.89
CA ILE A 93 -12.32 -11.11 -4.52
C ILE A 93 -13.13 -10.14 -5.39
N VAL A 94 -13.88 -9.25 -4.76
CA VAL A 94 -14.67 -8.20 -5.47
C VAL A 94 -13.96 -6.86 -5.53
N GLY A 95 -13.04 -6.60 -4.60
CA GLY A 95 -12.34 -5.32 -4.57
C GLY A 95 -11.04 -5.34 -3.80
N SER A 96 -10.21 -4.35 -4.08
CA SER A 96 -8.92 -4.16 -3.43
C SER A 96 -8.70 -2.70 -3.03
N THR A 97 -8.29 -2.49 -1.78
CA THR A 97 -7.76 -1.22 -1.31
C THR A 97 -6.25 -1.17 -1.53
N GLN A 98 -5.77 -0.11 -2.19
CA GLN A 98 -4.38 0.10 -2.57
C GLN A 98 -3.98 1.56 -2.33
N ASP A 99 -2.68 1.86 -2.27
CA ASP A 99 -2.24 3.26 -2.34
C ASP A 99 -2.46 3.87 -3.74
N GLY A 100 -2.08 5.15 -3.89
CA GLY A 100 -2.25 5.90 -5.13
C GLY A 100 -1.11 5.77 -6.14
N ALA A 101 -0.15 4.86 -5.94
CA ALA A 101 1.02 4.71 -6.80
C ALA A 101 0.64 4.25 -8.22
N ALA A 102 1.48 4.59 -9.21
CA ALA A 102 1.23 4.26 -10.62
C ALA A 102 1.14 2.73 -10.86
N ILE A 103 2.00 1.96 -10.19
CA ILE A 103 2.00 0.50 -10.23
C ILE A 103 0.68 -0.07 -9.68
N ASN A 104 0.22 0.44 -8.54
CA ASN A 104 -1.01 -0.02 -7.88
C ASN A 104 -2.26 0.34 -8.68
N LYS A 105 -2.29 1.52 -9.30
CA LYS A 105 -3.33 1.90 -10.28
C LYS A 105 -3.38 0.94 -11.47
N LYS A 106 -2.20 0.57 -12.01
CA LYS A 106 -2.10 -0.39 -13.10
C LYS A 106 -2.56 -1.78 -12.64
N PHE A 107 -2.19 -2.23 -11.43
CA PHE A 107 -2.62 -3.49 -10.83
C PHE A 107 -4.15 -3.59 -10.76
N ILE A 108 -4.85 -2.57 -10.23
CA ILE A 108 -6.31 -2.53 -10.20
C ILE A 108 -6.91 -2.68 -11.61
N ARG A 109 -6.34 -1.96 -12.58
CA ARG A 109 -6.81 -2.01 -13.98
C ARG A 109 -6.66 -3.40 -14.60
N ILE A 110 -5.57 -4.12 -14.34
CA ILE A 110 -5.31 -5.44 -14.93
C ILE A 110 -5.94 -6.60 -14.15
N SER A 111 -6.25 -6.41 -12.86
CA SER A 111 -6.91 -7.43 -12.01
C SER A 111 -8.42 -7.48 -12.19
N ASN A 112 -9.03 -6.48 -12.83
CA ASN A 112 -10.47 -6.40 -13.10
C ASN A 112 -11.36 -6.50 -11.83
N ILE A 113 -10.84 -6.04 -10.70
CA ILE A 113 -11.56 -5.90 -9.43
C ILE A 113 -11.88 -4.42 -9.16
N ILE A 114 -12.80 -4.16 -8.24
CA ILE A 114 -13.10 -2.78 -7.82
C ILE A 114 -11.92 -2.23 -7.01
N GLY A 115 -11.30 -1.16 -7.50
CA GLY A 115 -10.22 -0.48 -6.78
C GLY A 115 -10.75 0.59 -5.83
N GLN A 116 -10.27 0.59 -4.60
CA GLN A 116 -10.40 1.68 -3.65
C GLN A 116 -9.00 2.24 -3.34
N PHE A 117 -8.84 3.56 -3.38
CA PHE A 117 -7.58 4.18 -2.98
C PHE A 117 -7.56 4.47 -1.48
N CYS A 118 -6.41 4.21 -0.87
CA CYS A 118 -6.20 4.34 0.57
C CYS A 118 -6.38 5.80 1.00
N PHE A 119 -7.38 6.06 1.84
CA PHE A 119 -7.62 7.40 2.36
C PHE A 119 -6.49 7.87 3.28
N ASN A 120 -5.85 6.98 4.03
CA ASN A 120 -4.70 7.35 4.86
C ASN A 120 -3.56 7.92 4.01
N HIS A 121 -3.25 7.26 2.88
CA HIS A 121 -2.25 7.75 1.94
C HIS A 121 -2.67 9.09 1.33
N ALA A 122 -3.93 9.22 0.90
CA ALA A 122 -4.44 10.47 0.33
C ALA A 122 -4.40 11.65 1.33
N ILE A 123 -4.77 11.40 2.60
CA ILE A 123 -4.71 12.42 3.67
C ILE A 123 -3.26 12.79 3.97
N HIS A 124 -2.37 11.80 4.04
CA HIS A 124 -0.94 12.04 4.25
C HIS A 124 -0.36 12.93 3.15
N LEU A 125 -0.57 12.55 1.88
CA LEU A 125 -0.13 13.36 0.73
C LEU A 125 -0.69 14.78 0.79
N ALA A 126 -1.97 14.93 1.12
CA ALA A 126 -2.57 16.25 1.25
C ALA A 126 -1.95 17.11 2.35
N VAL A 127 -1.56 16.52 3.49
CA VAL A 127 -0.87 17.22 4.57
C VAL A 127 0.53 17.60 4.13
N CYS A 128 1.25 16.68 3.48
CA CYS A 128 2.55 16.94 2.86
C CYS A 128 2.50 18.11 1.87
N ASP A 129 1.56 18.07 0.92
CA ASP A 129 1.37 19.12 -0.09
C ASP A 129 0.94 20.47 0.52
N SER A 130 0.29 20.43 1.69
CA SER A 130 -0.22 21.61 2.35
C SER A 130 0.83 22.32 3.20
N LEU A 131 1.62 21.55 3.94
CA LEU A 131 2.53 22.06 4.98
C LEU A 131 4.00 22.01 4.59
N TYR A 132 4.36 21.09 3.69
CA TYR A 132 5.75 20.78 3.36
C TYR A 132 6.10 21.06 1.90
N THR A 133 5.15 21.53 1.08
CA THR A 133 5.50 22.10 -0.23
C THR A 133 6.23 23.40 0.01
N ASN A 134 7.56 23.34 -0.02
CA ASN A 134 8.39 24.52 -0.20
C ASN A 134 7.83 25.28 -1.40
N LYS A 135 7.37 26.51 -1.16
CA LYS A 135 7.18 27.48 -2.23
C LYS A 135 8.57 27.70 -2.83
N GLN A 136 8.98 26.84 -3.77
CA GLN A 136 10.06 27.16 -4.67
C GLN A 136 9.59 28.40 -5.43
N ASN A 137 10.01 29.57 -4.94
CA ASN A 137 10.28 30.66 -5.84
C ASN A 137 11.25 30.11 -6.89
N ASN A 138 10.90 30.29 -8.15
CA ASN A 138 11.66 29.87 -9.32
C ASN A 138 13.12 30.32 -9.23
N ASP A 139 13.99 29.47 -8.69
CA ASP A 139 15.41 29.49 -9.02
C ASP A 139 15.70 28.17 -9.72
N GLU A 140 15.83 28.25 -11.04
CA GLU A 140 16.24 27.16 -11.92
C GLU A 140 17.57 26.59 -11.42
N TYR A 141 17.53 25.39 -10.84
CA TYR A 141 18.69 24.52 -10.79
C TYR A 141 18.45 23.37 -11.74
N THR A 142 19.01 23.51 -12.95
CA THR A 142 19.23 22.39 -13.87
C THR A 142 20.14 21.38 -13.18
N VAL A 143 19.60 20.22 -12.81
CA VAL A 143 20.42 19.05 -12.51
C VAL A 143 20.58 18.29 -13.81
N GLU A 144 21.81 18.30 -14.33
CA GLU A 144 22.18 17.53 -15.51
C GLU A 144 21.98 16.04 -15.23
N ASP A 145 21.25 15.40 -16.14
CA ASP A 145 20.98 13.97 -16.16
C ASP A 145 22.29 13.26 -16.59
N SER A 146 23.05 12.76 -15.61
CA SER A 146 24.27 11.99 -15.85
C SER A 146 24.10 10.55 -15.41
N ASN A 147 23.74 9.71 -16.39
CA ASN A 147 24.17 8.34 -16.68
C ASN A 147 24.46 7.34 -15.54
N ASP A 148 23.76 6.19 -15.63
CA ASP A 148 24.20 4.82 -15.33
C ASP A 148 25.33 4.65 -14.29
N ILE A 149 24.96 4.21 -13.07
CA ILE A 149 25.91 3.60 -12.14
C ILE A 149 25.33 2.27 -11.62
N ASP A 150 26.14 1.24 -11.85
CA ASP A 150 26.03 -0.16 -11.48
C ASP A 150 25.70 -0.42 -9.99
N ASP A 151 25.07 -1.59 -9.77
CA ASP A 151 24.88 -2.28 -8.49
C ASP A 151 26.22 -2.48 -7.73
N GLU A 152 26.62 -1.53 -6.89
CA GLU A 152 27.48 -1.81 -5.73
C GLU A 152 26.85 -1.23 -4.45
N ASP A 153 26.51 -2.14 -3.53
CA ASP A 153 26.04 -1.92 -2.16
C ASP A 153 27.00 -0.97 -1.42
N THR A 154 26.79 0.34 -1.57
CA THR A 154 27.53 1.36 -0.83
C THR A 154 26.66 1.82 0.34
N PHE A 155 27.15 1.55 1.55
CA PHE A 155 26.45 1.73 2.80
C PHE A 155 26.36 3.22 3.18
N GLU A 156 25.34 3.94 2.72
CA GLU A 156 24.98 5.23 3.31
C GLU A 156 24.18 4.99 4.59
N MET A 157 24.74 5.44 5.73
CA MET A 157 23.99 5.51 6.98
C MET A 157 22.79 6.44 6.77
N ALA A 158 21.58 5.90 6.92
CA ALA A 158 20.39 6.72 7.06
C ALA A 158 20.54 7.60 8.32
N THR A 159 20.87 8.87 8.13
CA THR A 159 20.78 9.89 9.17
C THR A 159 19.32 10.28 9.30
N ASP A 160 18.61 9.56 10.16
CA ASP A 160 17.26 9.93 10.59
C ASP A 160 17.30 11.31 11.29
N PHE A 161 16.43 12.21 10.85
CA PHE A 161 16.11 13.52 11.43
C PHE A 161 17.23 14.59 11.43
N GLU A 162 17.39 15.29 10.31
CA GLU A 162 17.68 16.73 10.40
C GLU A 162 16.39 17.44 10.85
N ILE A 163 16.37 17.94 12.09
CA ILE A 163 15.36 18.89 12.53
C ILE A 163 15.60 20.18 11.73
N ILE A 164 14.84 20.34 10.64
CA ILE A 164 14.76 21.62 9.96
C ILE A 164 13.93 22.53 10.86
N GLU A 165 14.59 23.31 11.74
CA GLU A 165 13.98 24.47 12.39
C GLU A 165 13.72 25.54 11.32
N THR A 166 12.66 25.34 10.53
CA THR A 166 12.10 26.39 9.70
C THR A 166 11.11 27.16 10.56
N SER A 167 11.40 28.44 10.82
CA SER A 167 10.40 29.37 11.32
C SER A 167 9.24 29.41 10.32
N ILE A 168 8.12 28.76 10.68
CA ILE A 168 6.92 28.69 9.83
C ILE A 168 6.14 30.00 9.95
N ASP A 169 6.75 31.11 9.56
CA ASP A 169 6.05 32.39 9.51
C ASP A 169 5.36 32.54 8.15
N ASN A 170 4.03 32.67 8.20
CA ASN A 170 3.05 32.77 7.10
C ASN A 170 2.46 31.47 6.53
N ILE A 171 1.82 30.67 7.39
CA ILE A 171 0.84 29.67 6.94
C ILE A 171 -0.46 30.38 6.51
N ASP A 172 -0.84 30.27 5.24
CA ASP A 172 -2.17 30.71 4.76
C ASP A 172 -3.24 29.70 5.18
N HIS A 173 -3.78 29.90 6.39
CA HIS A 173 -4.85 29.06 6.94
C HIS A 173 -6.10 28.99 6.06
N HIS A 174 -6.39 30.03 5.27
CA HIS A 174 -7.56 30.04 4.40
C HIS A 174 -7.37 29.14 3.16
N HIS A 175 -6.16 29.10 2.60
CA HIS A 175 -5.79 28.15 1.55
C HIS A 175 -5.88 26.69 2.06
N LEU A 176 -5.31 26.42 3.23
CA LEU A 176 -5.36 25.10 3.86
C LEU A 176 -6.80 24.62 4.11
N LEU A 177 -7.67 25.51 4.60
CA LEU A 177 -9.09 25.22 4.79
C LEU A 177 -9.79 24.86 3.47
N LYS A 178 -9.41 25.48 2.34
CA LYS A 178 -9.97 25.13 1.02
C LYS A 178 -9.51 23.74 0.57
N ILE A 179 -8.23 23.39 0.74
CA ILE A 179 -7.70 22.06 0.40
C ILE A 179 -8.39 20.99 1.27
N SER A 180 -8.42 21.19 2.59
CA SER A 180 -9.08 20.29 3.53
C SER A 180 -10.55 20.04 3.16
N ARG A 181 -11.30 21.09 2.81
CA ARG A 181 -12.70 20.95 2.37
C ARG A 181 -12.85 20.16 1.07
N LYS A 182 -11.91 20.24 0.13
CA LYS A 182 -11.93 19.43 -1.10
C LYS A 182 -11.71 17.95 -0.78
N ILE A 183 -10.76 17.64 0.10
CA ILE A 183 -10.46 16.27 0.53
C ILE A 183 -11.66 15.67 1.28
N VAL A 184 -12.25 16.41 2.21
CA VAL A 184 -13.44 15.97 2.94
C VAL A 184 -14.61 15.71 2.00
N LYS A 185 -14.81 16.55 0.98
CA LYS A 185 -15.84 16.32 -0.06
C LYS A 185 -15.53 15.07 -0.88
N PHE A 186 -14.29 14.86 -1.28
CA PHE A 186 -13.87 13.67 -2.01
C PHE A 186 -14.13 12.39 -1.20
N ILE A 187 -13.73 12.38 0.08
CA ILE A 187 -13.95 11.24 0.99
C ILE A 187 -15.45 10.99 1.19
N LYS A 188 -16.28 12.03 1.36
CA LYS A 188 -17.74 11.88 1.55
C LYS A 188 -18.49 11.37 0.32
N ILE A 189 -17.92 11.49 -0.87
CA ILE A 189 -18.54 11.09 -2.15
C ILE A 189 -18.00 9.74 -2.64
N SER A 190 -16.89 9.25 -2.06
CA SER A 190 -16.37 7.91 -2.37
C SER A 190 -17.41 6.84 -1.98
N PRO A 191 -17.68 5.84 -2.84
CA PRO A 191 -18.71 4.81 -2.62
C PRO A 191 -18.56 4.06 -1.31
#